data_AF-A0A1Y2PBI8-F1
#
_entry.id   AF-A0A1Y2PBI8-F1
#
_cell.length_a   1.000
_cell.length_b   1.000
_cell.length_c   1.000
_cell.angle_alpha   90.00
_cell.angle_beta   90.00
_cell.angle_gamma   90.00
#
_symmetry.space_group_name_H-M   'P 1'
#
loop_
_entity.id
_entity.type
_entity.pdbx_description
1 polymer ?
#
loop_
_entity_poly.entity_id
_entity_poly.type
_entity_poly.pdbx_seq_one_letter_code
_entity_poly.pdbx_strand_id
1 'polypeptide(L)'
;MFDYTIIKELSAFVESKGYVFLNKRVPNKLDWKKGPFERPSMIKLSLVSIKVLGIPVNWKREEFFIVKLEKNGEISDFWVKVVSGFFSKTKFYIK
;
A
#
# COMPACT_ATOMS: atom_id res chain seq x y z
N MET A 1 -1.55 0.92 -13.52
CA MET A 1 -0.09 1.08 -13.68
C MET A 1 0.43 1.51 -12.32
N PHE A 2 1.09 0.64 -11.57
CA PHE A 2 1.62 1.00 -10.25
C PHE A 2 2.77 1.99 -10.44
N ASP A 3 2.85 3.01 -9.59
CA ASP A 3 3.98 3.91 -9.56
C ASP A 3 5.22 3.10 -9.15
N TYR A 4 6.12 2.86 -10.10
CA TYR A 4 7.40 2.18 -9.88
C TYR A 4 8.17 2.81 -8.70
N THR A 5 7.95 4.10 -8.50
CA THR A 5 8.43 4.93 -7.40
C THR A 5 8.05 4.38 -6.01
N ILE A 6 6.81 3.95 -5.80
CA ILE A 6 6.31 3.50 -4.48
C ILE A 6 7.03 2.22 -4.03
N ILE A 7 7.29 1.30 -4.97
CA ILE A 7 7.97 0.04 -4.68
C ILE A 7 9.43 0.30 -4.32
N LYS A 8 10.08 1.21 -5.06
CA LYS A 8 11.47 1.59 -4.82
C LYS A 8 11.65 2.29 -3.47
N GLU A 9 10.70 3.15 -3.09
CA GLU A 9 10.69 3.78 -1.76
C GLU A 9 10.49 2.74 -0.65
N LEU A 10 9.58 1.78 -0.86
CA LEU A 10 9.33 0.71 0.10
C LEU A 10 10.54 -0.22 0.26
N SER A 11 11.20 -0.60 -0.85
CA SER A 11 12.39 -1.45 -0.81
C SER A 11 13.54 -0.75 -0.07
N ALA A 12 13.80 0.52 -0.39
CA ALA A 12 14.81 1.31 0.31
C ALA A 12 14.50 1.46 1.81
N PHE A 13 13.22 1.64 2.17
CA PHE A 13 12.79 1.71 3.56
C PHE A 13 13.07 0.40 4.32
N VAL A 14 12.70 -0.75 3.78
CA VAL A 14 12.90 -2.04 4.47
C VAL A 14 14.39 -2.44 4.52
N GLU A 15 15.16 -2.12 3.47
CA GLU A 15 16.61 -2.31 3.43
C GLU A 15 17.31 -1.47 4.51
N SER A 16 16.88 -0.21 4.72
CA SER A 16 17.39 0.63 5.81
C SER A 16 17.14 0.06 7.21
N LYS A 17 16.21 -0.89 7.34
CA LYS A 17 15.87 -1.61 8.59
C LYS A 17 16.52 -2.99 8.68
N GLY A 18 17.39 -3.33 7.72
CA GLY A 18 18.10 -4.61 7.63
C GLY A 18 17.24 -5.76 7.13
N TYR A 19 16.18 -5.48 6.36
CA TYR A 19 15.39 -6.50 5.69
C TYR A 19 15.74 -6.56 4.21
N VAL A 20 15.73 -7.76 3.63
CA VAL A 20 15.82 -7.99 2.20
C VAL A 20 14.41 -8.12 1.63
N PHE A 21 14.09 -7.33 0.61
CA PHE A 21 12.81 -7.41 -0.08
C PHE A 21 12.82 -8.59 -1.06
N LEU A 22 12.01 -9.62 -0.81
CA LEU A 22 11.97 -10.81 -1.67
C LEU A 22 10.87 -10.70 -2.73
N ASN A 23 9.65 -10.43 -2.30
CA ASN A 23 8.50 -10.40 -3.21
C ASN A 23 7.35 -9.56 -2.65
N LYS A 24 6.42 -9.18 -3.54
CA LYS A 24 5.13 -8.61 -3.16
C LYS A 24 3.98 -9.33 -3.87
N ARG A 25 2.83 -9.36 -3.23
CA ARG A 25 1.58 -9.84 -3.83
C ARG A 25 0.39 -9.02 -3.38
N VAL A 26 -0.65 -8.98 -4.20
CA VAL A 26 -1.94 -8.40 -3.80
C VAL A 26 -2.63 -9.38 -2.84
N PRO A 27 -3.24 -8.93 -1.73
CA PRO A 27 -3.92 -9.81 -0.81
C PRO A 27 -5.17 -10.43 -1.48
N ASN A 28 -5.34 -11.73 -1.28
CA ASN A 28 -6.51 -12.49 -1.75
C ASN A 28 -7.66 -12.46 -0.72
N LYS A 29 -8.79 -13.12 -1.03
CA LYS A 29 -9.96 -13.15 -0.14
C LYS A 29 -9.67 -13.73 1.25
N LEU A 30 -8.78 -14.73 1.35
CA LEU A 30 -8.41 -15.36 2.62
C LEU A 30 -7.49 -14.47 3.44
N ASP A 31 -6.54 -13.80 2.78
CA ASP A 31 -5.66 -12.83 3.40
C ASP A 31 -6.49 -11.72 4.04
N TRP A 32 -7.47 -11.16 3.33
CA TRP A 32 -8.36 -10.14 3.87
C TRP A 32 -9.18 -10.59 5.08
N LYS A 33 -9.45 -11.89 5.23
CA LYS A 33 -10.15 -12.44 6.40
C LYS A 33 -9.25 -12.51 7.64
N LYS A 34 -7.94 -12.64 7.45
CA LYS A 34 -6.94 -12.79 8.52
C LYS A 34 -6.05 -11.56 8.70
N GLY A 35 -6.16 -10.59 7.80
CA GLY A 35 -5.29 -9.42 7.74
C GLY A 35 -5.56 -8.41 8.85
N PRO A 36 -4.56 -7.59 9.21
CA PRO A 36 -4.68 -6.58 10.24
C PRO A 36 -5.34 -5.27 9.74
N PHE A 37 -5.74 -5.24 8.47
CA PHE A 37 -6.38 -4.09 7.83
C PHE A 37 -7.77 -4.47 7.33
N GLU A 38 -8.71 -3.54 7.48
CA GLU A 38 -10.04 -3.69 6.89
C GLU A 38 -9.95 -3.69 5.35
N ARG A 39 -10.67 -4.63 4.74
CA ARG A 39 -10.75 -4.72 3.29
C ARG A 39 -11.34 -3.42 2.72
N PRO A 40 -10.69 -2.77 1.75
CA PRO A 40 -11.23 -1.56 1.17
C PRO A 40 -12.59 -1.87 0.52
N SER A 41 -13.57 -1.02 0.79
CA SER A 41 -14.87 -1.06 0.13
C SER A 41 -14.70 -1.00 -1.38
N MET A 42 -15.37 -1.89 -2.10
CA MET A 42 -15.32 -1.97 -3.56
C MET A 42 -15.89 -0.70 -4.22
N ILE A 43 -16.73 0.04 -3.49
CA ILE A 43 -17.32 1.31 -3.90
C ILE A 43 -16.94 2.36 -2.85
N LYS A 44 -16.08 3.32 -3.21
CA LYS A 44 -15.87 4.53 -2.42
C LYS A 44 -16.94 5.55 -2.80
N LEU A 45 -18.04 5.59 -2.05
CA LEU A 45 -19.00 6.68 -2.13
C LEU A 45 -18.38 7.91 -1.45
N SER A 46 -17.99 8.90 -2.25
CA SER A 46 -17.61 10.22 -1.73
C SER A 46 -18.80 11.15 -1.86
N LEU A 47 -19.35 11.63 -0.73
CA LEU A 47 -20.40 12.65 -0.71
C LEU A 47 -19.95 13.98 -1.31
N VAL A 48 -18.62 14.20 -1.39
CA VAL A 48 -18.01 15.41 -1.95
C VAL A 48 -17.07 14.99 -3.08
N SER A 49 -17.41 15.35 -4.32
CA SER A 49 -16.50 15.23 -5.46
C SER A 49 -15.86 16.58 -5.72
N ILE A 50 -14.55 16.68 -5.51
CA ILE A 50 -13.84 17.92 -5.77
C ILE A 50 -13.33 17.88 -7.21
N LYS A 51 -13.75 18.88 -7.98
CA LYS A 51 -13.39 19.02 -9.39
C LYS A 51 -12.21 19.97 -9.53
N VAL A 52 -11.14 19.54 -10.20
CA VAL A 52 -10.05 20.42 -10.64
C VAL A 52 -10.18 20.51 -12.16
N LEU A 53 -10.32 21.72 -12.70
CA LEU A 53 -10.57 21.96 -14.13
C LEU A 53 -11.76 21.15 -14.69
N GLY A 54 -12.81 20.97 -13.88
CA GLY A 54 -14.01 20.21 -14.26
C GLY A 54 -13.90 18.69 -14.11
N ILE A 55 -12.71 18.13 -13.88
CA ILE A 55 -12.47 16.69 -13.74
C ILE A 55 -12.60 16.29 -12.26
N PRO A 56 -13.44 15.30 -11.91
CA PRO A 56 -13.52 14.79 -10.55
C PRO A 56 -12.20 14.12 -10.16
N VAL A 57 -11.50 14.68 -9.17
CA VAL A 57 -10.24 14.13 -8.68
C VAL A 57 -10.53 13.28 -7.45
N ASN A 58 -10.05 12.03 -7.44
CA ASN A 58 -10.10 11.18 -6.25
C ASN A 58 -8.89 11.51 -5.36
N TRP A 59 -9.14 12.15 -4.21
CA TRP A 59 -8.08 12.80 -3.41
C TRP A 59 -7.13 11.83 -2.72
N LYS A 60 -7.58 10.61 -2.43
CA LYS A 60 -6.81 9.60 -1.70
C LYS A 60 -6.90 8.24 -2.39
N ARG A 61 -5.77 7.77 -2.89
CA ARG A 61 -5.60 6.38 -3.32
C ARG A 61 -5.05 5.59 -2.14
N GLU A 62 -5.70 4.45 -1.88
CA GLU A 62 -5.25 3.50 -0.88
C GLU A 62 -5.00 2.18 -1.58
N GLU A 63 -3.80 1.67 -1.42
CA GLU A 63 -3.37 0.41 -2.01
C GLU A 63 -2.86 -0.50 -0.90
N PHE A 64 -3.07 -1.81 -1.05
CA PHE A 64 -2.73 -2.80 -0.04
C PHE A 64 -1.97 -3.96 -0.68
N PHE A 65 -0.86 -4.34 -0.06
CA PHE A 65 0.00 -5.42 -0.52
C PHE A 65 0.47 -6.25 0.67
N ILE A 66 0.84 -7.50 0.39
CA ILE A 66 1.66 -8.30 1.31
C ILE A 66 3.06 -8.34 0.72
N VAL A 67 4.04 -7.98 1.54
CA VAL A 67 5.46 -8.05 1.19
C VAL A 67 6.12 -9.16 1.98
N LYS A 68 6.87 -10.00 1.26
CA LYS A 68 7.68 -11.04 1.86
C LYS A 68 9.08 -10.47 2.06
N LEU A 69 9.49 -10.37 3.32
CA LEU A 69 10.78 -9.83 3.72
C LEU A 69 11.60 -10.90 4.41
N GLU A 70 12.91 -10.84 4.24
CA GLU A 70 13.85 -11.71 4.93
C GLU A 70 14.75 -10.88 5.84
N LYS A 71 15.00 -11.37 7.05
CA LYS A 71 16.00 -10.81 7.97
C LYS A 71 16.67 -11.92 8.74
N ASN A 72 18.00 -11.97 8.68
CA ASN A 72 18.80 -13.00 9.36
C ASN A 72 18.37 -14.45 9.02
N GLY A 73 17.95 -14.70 7.77
CA GLY A 73 17.48 -16.01 7.32
C GLY A 73 16.03 -16.34 7.70
N GLU A 74 15.35 -15.48 8.46
CA GLU A 74 13.93 -15.62 8.77
C GLU A 74 13.07 -14.87 7.75
N ILE A 75 12.14 -15.59 7.12
CA ILE A 75 11.22 -15.04 6.12
C ILE A 75 9.88 -14.79 6.78
N SER A 76 9.40 -13.55 6.69
CA SER A 76 8.12 -13.12 7.24
C SER A 76 7.30 -12.32 6.21
N ASP A 77 6.00 -12.52 6.24
CA ASP A 77 5.04 -11.78 5.43
C ASP A 77 4.50 -10.58 6.23
N PHE A 78 4.59 -9.38 5.66
CA PHE A 78 4.11 -8.14 6.26
C PHE A 78 3.01 -7.51 5.41
N TRP A 79 2.01 -6.94 6.06
CA TRP A 79 0.99 -6.17 5.39
C TRP A 79 1.43 -4.72 5.22
N VAL A 80 1.30 -4.21 4.01
CA VAL A 80 1.63 -2.83 3.67
C VAL A 80 0.40 -2.14 3.13
N LYS A 81 -0.07 -1.11 3.82
CA LYS A 81 -1.04 -0.15 3.32
C LYS A 81 -0.30 1.10 2.86
N VAL A 82 -0.50 1.45 1.60
CA VAL A 82 0.01 2.69 1.00
C VAL A 82 -1.12 3.67 0.84
N VAL A 83 -0.93 4.87 1.38
CA VAL A 83 -1.87 5.98 1.24
C VAL A 83 -1.16 7.09 0.49
N SER A 84 -1.57 7.31 -0.76
CA SER A 84 -1.09 8.41 -1.59
C SER A 84 -2.23 9.38 -1.87
N GLY A 85 -1.92 10.67 -1.92
CA GLY A 85 -2.87 11.72 -2.23
C GLY A 85 -2.22 12.77 -3.10
N PHE A 86 -3.03 13.44 -3.93
CA PHE A 86 -2.52 14.36 -4.97
C PHE A 86 -1.67 15.51 -4.40
N PHE A 87 -1.91 15.92 -3.16
CA PHE A 87 -1.20 16.99 -2.45
C PHE A 87 -0.46 16.53 -1.18
N SER A 88 -0.32 15.22 -0.98
CA SER A 88 0.26 14.67 0.25
C SER A 88 1.33 13.63 -0.06
N LYS A 89 2.46 13.70 0.67
CA LYS A 89 3.48 12.65 0.63
C LYS A 89 2.86 11.27 0.87
N THR A 90 3.32 10.29 0.11
CA THR A 90 2.96 8.88 0.28
C THR A 90 3.26 8.42 1.69
N LYS A 91 2.30 7.77 2.33
CA LYS A 91 2.47 7.17 3.67
C LYS A 91 2.42 5.66 3.56
N PHE A 92 3.38 5.01 4.20
CA PHE A 92 3.47 3.56 4.31
C PHE A 92 3.08 3.15 5.73
N TYR A 93 2.14 2.22 5.85
CA TYR A 93 1.77 1.58 7.11
C TYR A 93 2.09 0.10 6.99
N ILE A 94 3.03 -0.37 7.81
CA ILE A 94 3.48 -1.77 7.82
C ILE A 94 2.99 -2.41 9.13
N LYS A 95 2.38 -3.59 9.01
CA LYS A 95 1.92 -4.40 10.13
C LYS A 95 2.28 -5.86 9.94
#